data_AF-A0A925TEH7-F1
#
_entry.id   AF-A0A925TEH7-F1
#
_cell.length_a   1.000
_cell.length_b   1.000
_cell.length_c   1.000
_cell.angle_alpha   90.00
_cell.angle_beta   90.00
_cell.angle_gamma   90.00
#
_symmetry.space_group_name_H-M   'P 1'
#
loop_
_entity.id
_entity.type
_entity.pdbx_description
1 polymer ?
#
loop_
_entity_poly.entity_id
_entity_poly.type
_entity_poly.pdbx_seq_one_letter_code
_entity_poly.pdbx_strand_id
1 'polypeptide(L)'
;MPSSEKQRVAFVSLLASLGLAVSKLAAGLVTGSLGILSEAIHSIIDFGATIVTLIAIRWSDQPPDAEHHYGHAKAESVAALIATGLLFFTMAWIVWEAVKRLVTGETHVDVTWWAAAIIAASIFIDLNRSRALTRVAKKTSSEALEADALHFSSDMWSSVVVLFGLGAVWYGIPAADAIAALAVSFFVGLAGWRLGKRTLNTLLDRAPEGATEKVRHIVSHVDGILALRGLRLRPAGATLFVSIVVEVARTMPVDDMVNIKDTIHARVREAFPNADVTVAANPVALDSETVLQKTMLIAARRNLAIHHVTVQQIKGRLAVSFDLEVDGAMALVDAHETATKLENAIRRELGGDVEVESHIEPQPEHLLEGNEASAKEAAAVTKALTLLAAKQKRLSQLHNIRIRQTDQGVFVHYHCIFAGEDTIDDVHACVDHIENGLQEKFPNIRRVIAHAEPAGRARHEL
;
A
#
# COMPACT_ATOMS: atom_id res chain seq x y z
N MET A 1 -5.55 -32.24 1.40
CA MET A 1 -5.57 -33.28 2.47
C MET A 1 -4.67 -33.03 3.71
N PRO A 2 -4.24 -31.80 4.09
CA PRO A 2 -3.64 -31.54 5.41
C PRO A 2 -4.55 -30.83 6.44
N SER A 3 -5.80 -30.47 6.08
CA SER A 3 -6.73 -29.77 6.97
C SER A 3 -7.48 -30.70 7.94
N SER A 4 -7.84 -31.92 7.52
CA SER A 4 -8.64 -32.84 8.32
C SER A 4 -7.88 -33.43 9.52
N GLU A 5 -6.58 -33.70 9.38
CA GLU A 5 -5.76 -34.20 10.48
C GLU A 5 -5.52 -33.13 11.55
N LYS A 6 -5.26 -31.88 11.13
CA LYS A 6 -5.14 -30.72 12.03
C LYS A 6 -6.45 -30.44 12.78
N GLN A 7 -7.58 -30.44 12.09
CA GLN A 7 -8.90 -30.24 12.70
C GLN A 7 -9.27 -31.36 13.67
N ARG A 8 -8.96 -32.62 13.33
CA ARG A 8 -9.21 -33.76 14.21
C ARG A 8 -8.34 -33.71 15.47
N VAL A 9 -7.05 -33.37 15.34
CA VAL A 9 -6.15 -33.21 16.50
C VAL A 9 -6.59 -32.04 17.37
N ALA A 10 -6.98 -30.92 16.79
CA ALA A 10 -7.49 -29.75 17.52
C ALA A 10 -8.80 -30.06 18.25
N PHE A 11 -9.76 -30.75 17.61
CA PHE A 11 -11.03 -31.12 18.22
C PHE A 11 -10.86 -32.15 19.35
N VAL A 12 -10.01 -33.16 19.16
CA VAL A 12 -9.66 -34.12 20.23
C VAL A 12 -8.96 -33.41 21.39
N SER A 13 -8.08 -32.44 21.10
CA SER A 13 -7.44 -31.62 22.12
C SER A 13 -8.44 -30.77 22.90
N LEU A 14 -9.44 -30.19 22.22
CA LEU A 14 -10.50 -29.39 22.85
C LEU A 14 -11.36 -30.23 23.80
N LEU A 15 -11.77 -31.43 23.37
CA LEU A 15 -12.51 -32.37 24.23
C LEU A 15 -11.67 -32.83 25.43
N ALA A 16 -10.37 -33.09 25.21
CA ALA A 16 -9.44 -33.43 26.29
C ALA A 16 -9.27 -32.28 27.30
N SER A 17 -9.14 -31.03 26.84
CA SER A 17 -9.11 -29.84 27.70
C SER A 17 -10.37 -29.71 28.55
N LEU A 18 -11.54 -29.89 27.94
CA LEU A 18 -12.81 -29.83 28.66
C LEU A 18 -12.91 -30.93 29.73
N GLY A 19 -12.55 -32.17 29.38
CA GLY A 19 -12.53 -33.30 30.30
C GLY A 19 -11.58 -33.08 31.49
N LEU A 20 -10.39 -32.54 31.22
CA LEU A 20 -9.42 -32.16 32.25
C LEU A 20 -9.93 -31.03 33.14
N ALA A 21 -10.51 -29.98 32.56
CA ALA A 21 -11.05 -28.85 33.31
C ALA A 21 -12.15 -29.31 34.30
N VAL A 22 -13.08 -30.14 33.83
CA VAL A 22 -14.15 -30.70 34.67
C VAL A 22 -13.59 -31.61 35.77
N SER A 23 -12.61 -32.46 35.43
CA SER A 23 -11.99 -33.37 36.41
C SER A 23 -11.22 -32.62 37.50
N LYS A 24 -10.45 -31.60 37.11
CA LYS A 24 -9.72 -30.72 38.05
C LYS A 24 -10.70 -29.93 38.92
N LEU A 25 -11.80 -29.42 38.36
CA LEU A 25 -12.81 -28.69 39.15
C LEU A 25 -13.45 -29.60 40.20
N ALA A 26 -13.85 -30.82 39.83
CA ALA A 26 -14.40 -31.78 40.77
C ALA A 26 -13.38 -32.13 41.87
N ALA A 27 -12.12 -32.35 41.51
CA ALA A 27 -11.04 -32.58 42.46
C ALA A 27 -10.83 -31.40 43.42
N GLY A 28 -10.79 -30.17 42.91
CA GLY A 28 -10.61 -28.96 43.73
C GLY A 28 -11.75 -28.72 44.70
N LEU A 29 -13.00 -28.93 44.26
CA LEU A 29 -14.17 -28.76 45.12
C LEU A 29 -14.25 -29.82 46.23
N VAL A 30 -13.92 -31.08 45.93
CA VAL A 30 -13.99 -32.16 46.92
C VAL A 30 -12.83 -32.08 47.91
N THR A 31 -11.62 -31.71 47.46
CA THR A 31 -10.44 -31.63 48.33
C THR A 31 -10.34 -30.31 49.09
N GLY A 32 -11.06 -29.27 48.67
CA GLY A 32 -10.88 -27.91 49.18
C GLY A 32 -9.56 -27.25 48.76
N SER A 33 -8.75 -27.90 47.92
CA SER A 33 -7.46 -27.38 47.44
C SER A 33 -7.65 -26.15 46.57
N LEU A 34 -7.07 -25.03 46.99
CA LEU A 34 -7.05 -23.80 46.23
C LEU A 34 -6.09 -23.90 45.03
N GLY A 35 -5.00 -24.67 45.14
CA GLY A 35 -4.08 -24.92 44.03
C GLY A 35 -4.78 -25.63 42.87
N ILE A 36 -5.49 -26.73 43.15
CA ILE A 36 -6.27 -27.45 42.13
C ILE A 36 -7.41 -26.57 41.59
N LEU A 37 -8.10 -25.84 42.46
CA LEU A 37 -9.20 -24.96 42.05
C LEU A 37 -8.73 -23.83 41.14
N SER A 38 -7.57 -23.23 41.42
CA SER A 38 -6.93 -22.21 40.58
C SER A 38 -6.68 -22.73 39.17
N GLU A 39 -6.11 -23.94 39.07
CA GLU A 39 -5.81 -24.58 37.80
C GLU A 39 -7.09 -24.96 37.03
N ALA A 40 -8.12 -25.44 37.74
CA ALA A 40 -9.41 -25.76 37.16
C ALA A 40 -10.11 -24.52 36.58
N ILE A 41 -10.18 -23.43 37.34
CA ILE A 41 -10.78 -22.15 36.91
C ILE A 41 -10.06 -21.62 35.68
N HIS A 42 -8.71 -21.65 35.69
CA HIS A 42 -7.92 -21.24 34.53
C HIS A 42 -8.29 -22.04 33.27
N SER A 43 -8.32 -23.38 33.35
CA SER A 43 -8.70 -24.23 32.21
C SER A 43 -10.13 -23.98 31.72
N ILE A 44 -11.08 -23.65 32.61
CA ILE A 44 -12.47 -23.33 32.23
C ILE A 44 -12.53 -21.99 31.48
N ILE A 45 -11.81 -20.98 31.97
CA ILE A 45 -11.77 -19.66 31.32
C ILE A 45 -11.15 -19.78 29.95
N ASP A 46 -10.06 -20.54 29.81
CA ASP A 46 -9.40 -20.72 28.51
C ASP A 46 -10.29 -21.48 27.52
N PHE A 47 -11.03 -22.48 27.99
CA PHE A 47 -12.04 -23.15 27.17
C PHE A 47 -13.16 -22.19 26.74
N GLY A 48 -13.70 -21.39 27.67
CA GLY A 48 -14.71 -20.36 27.38
C GLY A 48 -14.19 -19.30 26.42
N ALA A 49 -12.96 -18.81 26.63
CA ALA A 49 -12.28 -17.86 25.76
C ALA A 49 -12.09 -18.41 24.35
N THR A 50 -11.80 -19.71 24.22
CA THR A 50 -11.73 -20.40 22.92
C THR A 50 -13.08 -20.36 22.20
N ILE A 51 -14.19 -20.62 22.90
CA ILE A 51 -15.54 -20.53 22.32
C ILE A 51 -15.84 -19.09 21.87
N VAL A 52 -15.58 -18.10 22.73
CA VAL A 52 -15.81 -16.69 22.40
C VAL A 52 -14.95 -16.27 21.20
N THR A 53 -13.70 -16.73 21.14
CA THR A 53 -12.80 -16.48 20.01
C THR A 53 -13.32 -17.12 18.72
N LEU A 54 -13.82 -18.36 18.77
CA LEU A 54 -14.42 -19.01 17.60
C LEU A 54 -15.65 -18.26 17.06
N ILE A 55 -16.47 -17.69 17.96
CA ILE A 55 -17.59 -16.83 17.57
C ILE A 55 -17.07 -15.51 16.98
N ALA A 56 -16.06 -14.90 17.59
CA ALA A 56 -15.46 -13.66 17.14
C ALA A 56 -14.79 -13.78 15.77
N ILE A 57 -14.13 -14.90 15.47
CA ILE A 57 -13.54 -15.18 14.14
C ILE A 57 -14.64 -15.20 13.07
N ARG A 58 -15.76 -15.89 13.31
CA ARG A 58 -16.88 -15.92 12.35
C ARG A 58 -17.47 -14.53 12.08
N TRP A 59 -17.41 -13.64 13.06
CA TRP A 59 -17.84 -12.26 12.88
C TRP A 59 -16.76 -11.41 12.19
N SER A 60 -15.49 -11.60 12.55
CA SER A 60 -14.30 -10.94 12.00
C SER A 60 -14.10 -11.19 10.51
N ASP A 61 -14.41 -12.40 10.03
CA ASP A 61 -14.32 -12.81 8.62
C ASP A 61 -15.41 -12.15 7.73
N GLN A 62 -16.33 -11.37 8.30
CA GLN A 62 -17.32 -10.66 7.52
C GLN A 62 -16.69 -9.51 6.72
N PRO A 63 -17.06 -9.35 5.44
CA PRO A 63 -16.55 -8.24 4.62
C PRO A 63 -17.01 -6.89 5.20
N PRO A 64 -16.35 -5.78 4.82
CA PRO A 64 -16.79 -4.44 5.17
C PRO A 64 -18.26 -4.19 4.85
N ASP A 65 -18.96 -3.52 5.77
CA ASP A 65 -20.36 -3.12 5.62
C ASP A 65 -20.52 -1.59 5.78
N ALA A 66 -21.75 -1.10 5.69
CA ALA A 66 -22.07 0.34 5.73
C ALA A 66 -21.73 1.02 7.07
N GLU A 67 -21.64 0.26 8.16
CA GLU A 67 -21.25 0.79 9.49
C GLU A 67 -19.77 0.54 9.78
N HIS A 68 -19.16 -0.45 9.13
CA HIS A 68 -17.80 -0.94 9.35
C HIS A 68 -17.00 -0.97 8.03
N HIS A 69 -16.60 0.20 7.53
CA HIS A 69 -15.88 0.34 6.25
C HIS A 69 -14.52 -0.36 6.17
N TYR A 70 -13.90 -0.68 7.31
CA TYR A 70 -12.64 -1.44 7.38
C TYR A 70 -12.86 -2.92 7.76
N GLY A 71 -14.12 -3.35 7.81
CA GLY A 71 -14.52 -4.69 8.22
C GLY A 71 -14.52 -4.88 9.74
N HIS A 72 -14.71 -6.14 10.13
CA HIS A 72 -14.92 -6.57 11.52
C HIS A 72 -13.68 -7.15 12.18
N ALA A 73 -12.51 -7.01 11.55
CA ALA A 73 -11.26 -7.68 11.96
C ALA A 73 -10.80 -7.37 13.39
N LYS A 74 -11.25 -6.24 13.98
CA LYS A 74 -10.96 -5.91 15.39
C LYS A 74 -11.82 -6.66 16.40
N ALA A 75 -12.91 -7.32 15.98
CA ALA A 75 -13.78 -8.10 16.86
C ALA A 75 -13.00 -9.21 17.60
N GLU A 76 -12.05 -9.85 16.92
CA GLU A 76 -11.12 -10.82 17.54
C GLU A 76 -10.29 -10.20 18.66
N SER A 77 -9.75 -9.00 18.44
CA SER A 77 -8.95 -8.30 19.44
C SER A 77 -9.80 -7.88 20.65
N VAL A 78 -11.05 -7.47 20.42
CA VAL A 78 -12.00 -7.16 21.50
C VAL A 78 -12.34 -8.41 22.31
N ALA A 79 -12.65 -9.53 21.65
CA ALA A 79 -12.90 -10.81 22.30
C ALA A 79 -11.70 -11.27 23.16
N ALA A 80 -10.49 -11.18 22.60
CA ALA A 80 -9.25 -11.51 23.31
C ALA A 80 -9.02 -10.59 24.53
N LEU A 81 -9.37 -9.31 24.43
CA LEU A 81 -9.26 -8.36 25.55
C LEU A 81 -10.25 -8.70 26.67
N ILE A 82 -11.49 -9.04 26.34
CA ILE A 82 -12.51 -9.47 27.30
C ILE A 82 -12.06 -10.75 28.03
N ALA A 83 -11.56 -11.74 27.29
CA ALA A 83 -11.03 -12.98 27.85
C ALA A 83 -9.85 -12.71 28.79
N THR A 84 -8.92 -11.84 28.39
CA THR A 84 -7.78 -11.43 29.23
C THR A 84 -8.25 -10.72 30.50
N GLY A 85 -9.29 -9.87 30.42
CA GLY A 85 -9.90 -9.22 31.59
C GLY A 85 -10.51 -10.22 32.57
N LEU A 86 -11.24 -11.23 32.06
CA LEU A 86 -11.80 -12.29 32.89
C LEU A 86 -10.71 -13.12 33.59
N LEU A 87 -9.62 -13.41 32.88
CA LEU A 87 -8.44 -14.08 33.45
C LEU A 87 -7.83 -13.26 34.61
N PHE A 88 -7.63 -11.97 34.43
CA PHE A 88 -7.10 -11.12 35.50
C PHE A 88 -8.03 -11.04 36.72
N PHE A 89 -9.33 -10.98 36.48
CA PHE A 89 -10.32 -10.99 37.55
C PHE A 89 -10.22 -12.28 38.39
N THR A 90 -10.10 -13.44 37.75
CA THR A 90 -10.00 -14.70 38.48
C THR A 90 -8.66 -14.89 39.17
N MET A 91 -7.55 -14.44 38.58
CA MET A 91 -6.26 -14.42 39.27
C MET A 91 -6.28 -13.52 40.50
N ALA A 92 -6.90 -12.35 40.44
CA ALA A 92 -7.06 -11.46 41.59
C ALA A 92 -7.89 -12.12 42.71
N TRP A 93 -8.96 -12.82 42.35
CA TRP A 93 -9.78 -13.59 43.28
C TRP A 93 -8.99 -14.71 43.96
N ILE A 94 -8.24 -15.51 43.20
CA ILE A 94 -7.43 -16.62 43.72
C ILE A 94 -6.34 -16.08 44.67
N VAL A 95 -5.69 -14.98 44.29
CA VAL A 95 -4.69 -14.33 45.16
C VAL A 95 -5.33 -13.86 46.47
N TRP A 96 -6.50 -13.22 46.41
CA TRP A 96 -7.22 -12.79 47.60
C TRP A 96 -7.57 -13.96 48.53
N GLU A 97 -8.11 -15.05 47.98
CA GLU A 97 -8.47 -16.25 48.74
C GLU A 97 -7.23 -16.97 49.31
N ALA A 98 -6.14 -17.03 48.55
CA ALA A 98 -4.88 -17.63 49.01
C ALA A 98 -4.26 -16.84 50.16
N VAL A 99 -4.22 -15.51 50.05
CA VAL A 99 -3.74 -14.62 51.11
C VAL A 99 -4.64 -14.74 52.34
N LYS A 100 -5.97 -14.76 52.16
CA LYS A 100 -6.91 -14.95 53.25
C LYS A 100 -6.63 -16.25 54.01
N ARG A 101 -6.48 -17.38 53.31
CA ARG A 101 -6.16 -18.69 53.92
C ARG A 101 -4.81 -18.70 54.65
N LEU A 102 -3.80 -18.00 54.14
CA LEU A 102 -2.51 -17.86 54.80
C LEU A 102 -2.58 -17.00 56.08
N VAL A 103 -3.44 -15.98 56.10
CA VAL A 103 -3.60 -15.08 57.26
C VAL A 103 -4.52 -15.69 58.32
N THR A 104 -5.62 -16.35 57.93
CA THR A 104 -6.59 -16.92 58.88
C THR A 104 -6.18 -18.30 59.41
N GLY A 105 -5.29 -19.00 58.72
CA GLY A 105 -4.89 -20.36 59.08
C GLY A 105 -5.98 -21.42 58.84
N GLU A 106 -7.10 -21.05 58.21
CA GLU A 106 -8.20 -21.96 57.86
C GLU A 106 -7.88 -22.78 56.61
N THR A 107 -6.87 -23.64 56.70
CA THR A 107 -6.46 -24.53 55.62
C THR A 107 -7.04 -25.93 55.82
N HIS A 108 -8.28 -26.14 55.37
CA HIS A 108 -8.88 -27.48 55.29
C HIS A 108 -8.67 -28.01 53.87
N VAL A 109 -7.56 -28.70 53.66
CA VAL A 109 -7.25 -29.38 52.39
C VAL A 109 -7.20 -30.87 52.65
N ASP A 110 -8.22 -31.58 52.20
CA ASP A 110 -8.30 -33.04 52.28
C ASP A 110 -7.54 -33.65 51.10
N VAL A 111 -6.25 -33.90 51.30
CA VAL A 111 -5.40 -34.52 50.28
C VAL A 111 -5.86 -35.96 50.07
N THR A 112 -6.51 -36.19 48.94
CA THR A 112 -6.92 -37.53 48.49
C THR A 112 -6.00 -38.03 47.38
N TRP A 113 -5.65 -39.31 47.44
CA TRP A 113 -4.75 -39.94 46.47
C TRP A 113 -5.27 -39.82 45.02
N TRP A 114 -6.60 -39.83 44.83
CA TRP A 114 -7.22 -39.71 43.52
C TRP A 114 -7.15 -38.27 42.96
N ALA A 115 -7.16 -37.23 43.80
CA ALA A 115 -6.96 -35.85 43.36
C ALA A 115 -5.53 -35.61 42.88
N ALA A 116 -4.54 -36.15 43.61
CA ALA A 116 -3.14 -36.17 43.16
C ALA A 116 -2.99 -36.96 41.86
N ALA A 117 -3.71 -38.08 41.70
CA ALA A 117 -3.71 -38.86 40.46
C ALA A 117 -4.31 -38.08 39.27
N ILE A 118 -5.35 -37.27 39.47
CA ILE A 118 -5.94 -36.41 38.43
C ILE A 118 -4.92 -35.36 37.96
N ILE A 119 -4.21 -34.69 38.88
CA ILE A 119 -3.18 -33.70 38.53
C ILE A 119 -1.98 -34.38 37.85
N ALA A 120 -1.55 -35.55 38.34
CA ALA A 120 -0.49 -36.31 37.66
C ALA A 120 -0.90 -36.76 36.25
N ALA A 121 -2.15 -37.17 36.07
CA ALA A 121 -2.71 -37.50 34.76
C ALA A 121 -2.79 -36.27 33.84
N SER A 122 -3.17 -35.09 34.35
CA SER A 122 -3.18 -33.87 33.55
C SER A 122 -1.79 -33.46 33.10
N ILE A 123 -0.78 -33.52 33.99
CA ILE A 123 0.63 -33.29 33.62
C ILE A 123 1.04 -34.22 32.49
N PHE A 124 0.71 -35.52 32.59
CA PHE A 124 1.04 -36.49 31.55
C PHE A 124 0.35 -36.16 30.22
N ILE A 125 -0.93 -35.78 30.24
CA ILE A 125 -1.68 -35.42 29.04
C ILE A 125 -1.11 -34.14 28.41
N ASP A 126 -0.87 -33.09 29.20
CA ASP A 126 -0.33 -31.80 28.73
C ASP A 126 1.08 -31.95 28.16
N LEU A 127 1.92 -32.78 28.79
CA LEU A 127 3.25 -33.11 28.29
C LEU A 127 3.20 -33.84 26.94
N ASN A 128 2.33 -34.84 26.80
CA ASN A 128 2.18 -35.56 25.54
C ASN A 128 1.62 -34.66 24.44
N ARG A 129 0.64 -33.81 24.78
CA ARG A 129 0.04 -32.84 23.87
C ARG A 129 1.05 -31.80 23.40
N SER A 130 1.78 -31.17 24.32
CA SER A 130 2.83 -30.18 24.00
C SER A 130 3.90 -30.80 23.09
N ARG A 131 4.35 -32.04 23.37
CA ARG A 131 5.30 -32.76 22.50
C ARG A 131 4.73 -33.08 21.13
N ALA A 132 3.48 -33.52 21.05
CA ALA A 132 2.81 -33.82 19.78
C ALA A 132 2.68 -32.55 18.92
N LEU A 133 2.19 -31.46 19.51
CA LEU A 133 2.05 -30.16 18.86
C LEU A 133 3.41 -29.60 18.44
N THR A 134 4.44 -29.65 19.30
CA THR A 134 5.80 -29.20 18.95
C THR A 134 6.37 -29.98 17.76
N ARG A 135 6.16 -31.30 17.71
CA ARG A 135 6.62 -32.13 16.58
C ARG A 135 5.92 -31.73 15.28
N VAL A 136 4.61 -31.50 15.32
CA VAL A 136 3.85 -31.09 14.12
C VAL A 136 4.19 -29.65 13.73
N ALA A 137 4.35 -28.74 14.69
CA ALA A 137 4.77 -27.36 14.48
C ALA A 137 6.12 -27.29 13.75
N LYS A 138 7.13 -28.05 14.21
CA LYS A 138 8.44 -28.13 13.55
C LYS A 138 8.40 -28.74 12.16
N LYS A 139 7.54 -29.74 11.92
CA LYS A 139 7.37 -30.36 10.59
C LYS A 139 6.63 -29.47 9.60
N THR A 140 5.74 -28.60 10.09
CA THR A 140 4.83 -27.80 9.26
C THR A 140 5.17 -26.31 9.28
N SER A 141 6.23 -25.91 9.99
CA SER A 141 6.63 -24.51 10.23
C SER A 141 5.45 -23.62 10.63
N SER A 142 4.57 -24.15 11.51
CA SER A 142 3.32 -23.48 11.87
C SER A 142 3.46 -22.77 13.21
N GLU A 143 3.52 -21.44 13.16
CA GLU A 143 3.61 -20.57 14.35
C GLU A 143 2.41 -20.75 15.30
N ALA A 144 1.20 -20.97 14.75
CA ALA A 144 0.00 -21.23 15.55
C ALA A 144 0.13 -22.51 16.40
N LEU A 145 0.63 -23.60 15.82
CA LEU A 145 0.84 -24.86 16.55
C LEU A 145 1.99 -24.75 17.57
N GLU A 146 2.97 -23.89 17.31
CA GLU A 146 4.05 -23.59 18.26
C GLU A 146 3.53 -22.79 19.46
N ALA A 147 2.67 -21.79 19.24
CA ALA A 147 2.02 -21.03 20.29
C ALA A 147 1.16 -21.93 21.20
N ASP A 148 0.35 -22.82 20.62
CA ASP A 148 -0.43 -23.81 21.38
C ASP A 148 0.47 -24.76 22.19
N ALA A 149 1.59 -25.20 21.61
CA ALA A 149 2.54 -26.07 22.31
C ALA A 149 3.17 -25.38 23.53
N LEU A 150 3.49 -24.10 23.41
CA LEU A 150 4.02 -23.26 24.49
C LEU A 150 2.96 -23.05 25.59
N HIS A 151 1.71 -22.79 25.21
CA HIS A 151 0.60 -22.65 26.15
C HIS A 151 0.44 -23.91 27.02
N PHE A 152 0.34 -25.10 26.42
CA PHE A 152 0.23 -26.35 27.18
C PHE A 152 1.47 -26.69 28.00
N SER A 153 2.66 -26.23 27.59
CA SER A 153 3.86 -26.38 28.41
C SER A 153 3.79 -25.54 29.69
N SER A 154 3.20 -24.34 29.62
CA SER A 154 2.99 -23.47 30.77
C SER A 154 1.95 -24.06 31.74
N ASP A 155 0.89 -24.64 31.22
CA ASP A 155 -0.14 -25.34 32.02
C ASP A 155 0.48 -26.51 32.77
N MET A 156 1.28 -27.34 32.08
CA MET A 156 1.98 -28.47 32.71
C MET A 156 2.87 -28.01 33.87
N TRP A 157 3.64 -26.93 33.71
CA TRP A 157 4.47 -26.41 34.80
C TRP A 157 3.62 -25.91 35.98
N SER A 158 2.45 -25.31 35.70
CA SER A 158 1.50 -24.88 36.72
C SER A 158 0.94 -26.09 37.49
N SER A 159 0.54 -27.16 36.79
CA SER A 159 0.11 -28.42 37.41
C SER A 159 1.20 -29.05 38.27
N VAL A 160 2.47 -28.98 37.85
CA VAL A 160 3.62 -29.49 38.62
C VAL A 160 3.76 -28.72 39.93
N VAL A 161 3.62 -27.38 39.91
CA VAL A 161 3.62 -26.55 41.12
C VAL A 161 2.50 -26.96 42.07
N VAL A 162 1.28 -27.19 41.55
CA VAL A 162 0.14 -27.67 42.36
C VAL A 162 0.42 -29.05 42.95
N LEU A 163 0.97 -29.99 42.16
CA LEU A 163 1.30 -31.33 42.63
C LEU A 163 2.34 -31.31 43.77
N PHE A 164 3.37 -30.47 43.65
CA PHE A 164 4.33 -30.26 44.74
C PHE A 164 3.67 -29.64 45.97
N GLY A 165 2.78 -28.66 45.79
CA GLY A 165 1.99 -28.08 46.87
C GLY A 165 1.17 -29.12 47.62
N LEU A 166 0.42 -29.97 46.91
CA LEU A 166 -0.35 -31.08 47.48
C LEU A 166 0.53 -32.09 48.21
N GLY A 167 1.69 -32.43 47.65
CA GLY A 167 2.66 -33.31 48.30
C GLY A 167 3.15 -32.73 49.63
N ALA A 168 3.45 -31.43 49.68
CA ALA A 168 3.85 -30.75 50.91
C ALA A 168 2.72 -30.67 51.95
N VAL A 169 1.46 -30.48 51.51
CA VAL A 169 0.29 -30.60 52.41
C VAL A 169 0.21 -32.01 53.01
N TRP A 170 0.46 -33.05 52.20
CA TRP A 170 0.49 -34.43 52.69
C TRP A 170 1.58 -34.67 53.74
N TYR A 171 2.74 -34.00 53.62
CA TYR A 171 3.79 -34.02 54.64
C TYR A 171 3.49 -33.15 55.88
N GLY A 172 2.31 -32.56 55.98
CA GLY A 172 1.86 -31.79 57.14
C GLY A 172 2.16 -30.29 57.06
N ILE A 173 2.29 -29.72 55.85
CA ILE A 173 2.42 -28.27 55.62
C ILE A 173 1.16 -27.73 54.92
N PRO A 174 0.07 -27.42 55.63
CA PRO A 174 -1.20 -27.01 55.02
C PRO A 174 -1.12 -25.72 54.19
N ALA A 175 -0.21 -24.80 54.56
CA ALA A 175 0.02 -23.54 53.84
C ALA A 175 0.58 -23.73 52.42
N ALA A 176 1.14 -24.91 52.11
CA ALA A 176 1.79 -25.16 50.82
C ALA A 176 0.82 -25.08 49.63
N ASP A 177 -0.45 -25.45 49.81
CA ASP A 177 -1.48 -25.33 48.77
C ASP A 177 -1.79 -23.87 48.40
N ALA A 178 -1.91 -23.00 49.40
CA ALA A 178 -2.12 -21.57 49.16
C ALA A 178 -0.90 -20.90 48.52
N ILE A 179 0.32 -21.30 48.91
CA ILE A 179 1.56 -20.83 48.28
C ILE A 179 1.65 -21.31 46.82
N ALA A 180 1.27 -22.56 46.55
CA ALA A 180 1.21 -23.09 45.19
C ALA A 180 0.19 -22.32 44.33
N ALA A 181 -0.99 -22.03 44.86
CA ALA A 181 -2.00 -21.22 44.18
C ALA A 181 -1.47 -19.81 43.84
N LEU A 182 -0.79 -19.13 44.78
CA LEU A 182 -0.16 -17.83 44.53
C LEU A 182 0.91 -17.89 43.43
N ALA A 183 1.75 -18.93 43.45
CA ALA A 183 2.78 -19.13 42.44
C ALA A 183 2.15 -19.32 41.04
N VAL A 184 1.12 -20.16 40.93
CA VAL A 184 0.37 -20.36 39.68
C VAL A 184 -0.26 -19.05 39.21
N SER A 185 -0.97 -18.32 40.08
CA SER A 185 -1.58 -17.04 39.70
C SER A 185 -0.58 -16.00 39.22
N PHE A 186 0.64 -15.98 39.79
CA PHE A 186 1.72 -15.10 39.34
C PHE A 186 2.19 -15.45 37.92
N PHE A 187 2.47 -16.73 37.62
CA PHE A 187 2.92 -17.15 36.30
C PHE A 187 1.85 -16.93 35.23
N VAL A 188 0.59 -17.30 35.53
CA VAL A 188 -0.55 -17.10 34.63
C VAL A 188 -0.81 -15.61 34.41
N GLY A 189 -0.77 -14.80 35.47
CA GLY A 189 -0.93 -13.35 35.36
C GLY A 189 0.16 -12.68 34.52
N LEU A 190 1.42 -13.13 34.62
CA LEU A 190 2.52 -12.64 33.78
C LEU A 190 2.32 -13.00 32.30
N ALA A 191 1.88 -14.22 32.01
CA ALA A 191 1.54 -14.64 30.65
C ALA A 191 0.36 -13.82 30.08
N GLY A 192 -0.70 -13.67 30.88
CA GLY A 192 -1.87 -12.85 30.55
C GLY A 192 -1.50 -11.38 30.29
N TRP A 193 -0.55 -10.82 31.04
CA TRP A 193 -0.09 -9.44 30.82
C TRP A 193 0.60 -9.24 29.47
N ARG A 194 1.44 -10.20 29.06
CA ARG A 194 2.10 -10.15 27.76
C ARG A 194 1.08 -10.23 26.61
N LEU A 195 0.10 -11.13 26.72
CA LEU A 195 -0.97 -11.28 25.73
C LEU A 195 -1.86 -10.04 25.69
N GLY A 196 -2.32 -9.56 26.84
CA GLY A 196 -3.15 -8.37 26.96
C GLY A 196 -2.48 -7.12 26.40
N LYS A 197 -1.18 -6.91 26.68
CA LYS A 197 -0.41 -5.80 26.11
C LYS A 197 -0.34 -5.88 24.58
N ARG A 198 -0.18 -7.07 24.01
CA ARG A 198 -0.18 -7.28 22.55
C ARG A 198 -1.55 -6.94 21.95
N THR A 199 -2.62 -7.45 22.53
CA THR A 199 -4.00 -7.18 22.09
C THR A 199 -4.35 -5.70 22.17
N LEU A 200 -3.98 -5.04 23.27
CA LEU A 200 -4.19 -3.60 23.45
C LEU A 200 -3.41 -2.78 22.41
N ASN A 201 -2.16 -3.17 22.14
CA ASN A 201 -1.36 -2.54 21.08
C ASN A 201 -2.03 -2.67 19.70
N THR A 202 -2.64 -3.81 19.37
CA THR A 202 -3.41 -3.99 18.13
C THR A 202 -4.63 -3.07 18.08
N LEU A 203 -5.38 -2.96 19.19
CA LEU A 203 -6.55 -2.07 19.26
C LEU A 203 -6.17 -0.59 19.12
N LEU A 204 -5.01 -0.20 19.66
CA LEU A 204 -4.41 1.13 19.58
C LEU A 204 -3.70 1.42 18.24
N ASP A 205 -3.84 0.54 17.24
CA ASP A 205 -3.24 0.70 15.90
C ASP A 205 -1.70 0.80 15.92
N ARG A 206 -1.04 0.11 16.86
CA ARG A 206 0.43 0.05 16.90
C ARG A 206 0.95 -0.73 15.69
N ALA A 207 1.86 -0.12 14.94
CA ALA A 207 2.53 -0.77 13.82
C ALA A 207 3.29 -2.04 14.27
N PRO A 208 3.27 -3.12 13.47
CA PRO A 208 4.10 -4.30 13.73
C PRO A 208 5.58 -3.95 13.73
N GLU A 209 6.36 -4.65 14.57
CA GLU A 209 7.80 -4.42 14.68
C GLU A 209 8.50 -4.68 13.33
N GLY A 210 9.35 -3.74 12.90
CA GLY A 210 10.10 -3.80 11.64
C GLY A 210 9.30 -3.55 10.36
N ALA A 211 7.96 -3.52 10.42
CA ALA A 211 7.13 -3.32 9.23
C ALA A 211 7.28 -1.90 8.66
N THR A 212 7.38 -0.90 9.54
CA THR A 212 7.55 0.51 9.14
C THR A 212 8.87 0.72 8.38
N GLU A 213 9.95 0.15 8.87
CA GLU A 213 11.29 0.22 8.27
C GLU A 213 11.32 -0.50 6.92
N LYS A 214 10.66 -1.66 6.83
CA LYS A 214 10.56 -2.41 5.58
C LYS A 214 9.78 -1.65 4.51
N VAL A 215 8.63 -1.06 4.85
CA VAL A 215 7.87 -0.24 3.89
C VAL A 215 8.64 1.02 3.50
N ARG A 216 9.30 1.69 4.45
CA ARG A 216 10.16 2.84 4.16
C ARG A 216 11.26 2.49 3.17
N HIS A 217 11.92 1.35 3.37
CA HIS A 217 12.95 0.86 2.46
C HIS A 217 12.40 0.54 1.07
N ILE A 218 11.21 -0.07 0.96
CA ILE A 218 10.57 -0.32 -0.34
C ILE A 218 10.31 0.99 -1.07
N VAL A 219 9.70 1.97 -0.40
CA VAL A 219 9.35 3.26 -1.00
C VAL A 219 10.59 4.06 -1.40
N SER A 220 11.68 4.03 -0.61
CA SER A 220 12.90 4.78 -0.94
C SER A 220 13.66 4.25 -2.17
N HIS A 221 13.29 3.07 -2.68
CA HIS A 221 13.90 2.42 -3.85
C HIS A 221 12.97 2.41 -5.07
N VAL A 222 11.95 3.27 -5.08
CA VAL A 222 11.10 3.50 -6.25
C VAL A 222 11.51 4.83 -6.87
N ASP A 223 11.87 4.77 -8.16
CA ASP A 223 12.31 5.95 -8.91
C ASP A 223 11.19 6.98 -9.05
N GLY A 224 11.55 8.27 -9.09
CA GLY A 224 10.62 9.39 -9.20
C GLY A 224 10.01 9.87 -7.87
N ILE A 225 10.29 9.20 -6.75
CA ILE A 225 9.89 9.64 -5.42
C ILE A 225 10.94 10.61 -4.85
N LEU A 226 10.50 11.81 -4.48
CA LEU A 226 11.36 12.84 -3.90
C LEU A 226 11.51 12.68 -2.39
N ALA A 227 10.40 12.39 -1.70
CA ALA A 227 10.38 12.20 -0.26
C ALA A 227 9.18 11.35 0.19
N LEU A 228 9.36 10.62 1.28
CA LEU A 228 8.28 9.97 2.03
C LEU A 228 7.81 10.91 3.15
N ARG A 229 6.66 11.56 2.98
CA ARG A 229 6.09 12.51 3.95
C ARG A 229 5.30 11.86 5.06
N GLY A 230 4.54 10.83 4.71
CA GLY A 230 3.62 10.17 5.64
C GLY A 230 3.69 8.67 5.46
N LEU A 231 3.82 7.96 6.56
CA LEU A 231 3.71 6.51 6.60
C LEU A 231 2.96 6.12 7.85
N ARG A 232 1.81 5.47 7.68
CA ARG A 232 1.00 4.93 8.78
C ARG A 232 0.69 3.48 8.49
N LEU A 233 0.97 2.62 9.46
CA LEU A 233 0.65 1.20 9.39
C LEU A 233 -0.21 0.85 10.58
N ARG A 234 -1.26 0.06 10.36
CA ARG A 234 -2.03 -0.54 11.44
C ARG A 234 -2.46 -1.96 11.09
N PRO A 235 -2.30 -2.92 12.00
CA PRO A 235 -2.83 -4.26 11.83
C PRO A 235 -4.31 -4.30 12.21
N ALA A 236 -5.11 -5.07 11.49
CA ALA A 236 -6.45 -5.47 11.93
C ALA A 236 -6.73 -6.89 11.43
N GLY A 237 -6.82 -7.82 12.37
CA GLY A 237 -6.87 -9.26 12.07
C GLY A 237 -5.67 -9.68 11.21
N ALA A 238 -5.96 -10.34 10.08
CA ALA A 238 -4.96 -10.79 9.12
C ALA A 238 -4.50 -9.71 8.12
N THR A 239 -5.16 -8.54 8.11
CA THR A 239 -4.91 -7.47 7.14
C THR A 239 -3.99 -6.40 7.73
N LEU A 240 -3.01 -5.96 6.94
CA LEU A 240 -2.15 -4.83 7.30
C LEU A 240 -2.56 -3.61 6.47
N PHE A 241 -3.16 -2.61 7.12
CA PHE A 241 -3.49 -1.35 6.46
C PHE A 241 -2.27 -0.45 6.41
N VAL A 242 -1.89 -0.01 5.20
CA VAL A 242 -0.71 0.81 4.94
C VAL A 242 -1.15 2.07 4.20
N SER A 243 -0.98 3.23 4.82
CA SER A 243 -1.21 4.54 4.21
C SER A 243 0.12 5.24 3.98
N ILE A 244 0.39 5.58 2.73
CA ILE A 244 1.66 6.15 2.26
C ILE A 244 1.37 7.48 1.59
N VAL A 245 2.12 8.52 1.97
CA VAL A 245 2.10 9.84 1.33
C VAL A 245 3.50 10.15 0.85
N VAL A 246 3.67 10.22 -0.48
CA VAL A 246 4.95 10.52 -1.15
C VAL A 246 4.90 11.88 -1.83
N GLU A 247 6.05 12.52 -1.96
CA GLU A 247 6.21 13.72 -2.78
C GLU A 247 6.78 13.34 -4.15
N VAL A 248 6.20 13.89 -5.20
CA VAL A 248 6.61 13.71 -6.61
C VAL A 248 6.76 15.07 -7.27
N ALA A 249 7.54 15.16 -8.34
CA ALA A 249 7.70 16.40 -9.07
C ALA A 249 6.35 16.85 -9.67
N ARG A 250 5.98 18.12 -9.53
CA ARG A 250 4.73 18.64 -10.11
C ARG A 250 4.71 18.71 -11.64
N THR A 251 5.85 18.53 -12.27
CA THR A 251 6.02 18.41 -13.72
C THR A 251 5.93 16.96 -14.20
N MET A 252 5.76 15.99 -13.30
CA MET A 252 5.65 14.57 -13.65
C MET A 252 4.36 14.32 -14.44
N PRO A 253 4.42 13.58 -15.55
CA PRO A 253 3.23 13.10 -16.25
C PRO A 253 2.29 12.32 -15.33
N VAL A 254 0.99 12.47 -15.55
CA VAL A 254 -0.03 11.81 -14.71
C VAL A 254 0.12 10.28 -14.78
N ASP A 255 0.43 9.73 -15.95
CA ASP A 255 0.62 8.29 -16.14
C ASP A 255 1.82 7.76 -15.33
N ASP A 256 2.92 8.50 -15.28
CA ASP A 256 4.09 8.14 -14.46
C ASP A 256 3.76 8.16 -12.96
N MET A 257 2.95 9.12 -12.53
CA MET A 257 2.46 9.16 -11.14
C MET A 257 1.59 7.95 -10.80
N VAL A 258 0.74 7.49 -11.73
CA VAL A 258 -0.04 6.24 -11.57
C VAL A 258 0.90 5.04 -11.49
N ASN A 259 1.86 4.94 -12.40
CA ASN A 259 2.86 3.86 -12.43
C ASN A 259 3.66 3.76 -11.13
N ILE A 260 4.07 4.89 -10.54
CA ILE A 260 4.75 4.92 -9.23
C ILE A 260 3.83 4.36 -8.14
N LYS A 261 2.56 4.79 -8.10
CA LYS A 261 1.59 4.30 -7.10
C LYS A 261 1.39 2.79 -7.23
N ASP A 262 1.24 2.28 -8.44
CA ASP A 262 1.06 0.85 -8.71
C ASP A 262 2.32 0.06 -8.35
N THR A 263 3.50 0.60 -8.63
CA THR A 263 4.80 -0.01 -8.25
C THR A 263 4.94 -0.11 -6.73
N ILE A 264 4.65 0.97 -5.99
CA ILE A 264 4.66 0.96 -4.52
C ILE A 264 3.66 -0.09 -4.00
N HIS A 265 2.44 -0.07 -4.53
CA HIS A 265 1.37 -0.97 -4.13
C HIS A 265 1.77 -2.45 -4.35
N ALA A 266 2.33 -2.80 -5.51
CA ALA A 266 2.79 -4.14 -5.84
C ALA A 266 3.93 -4.61 -4.91
N ARG A 267 4.96 -3.78 -4.71
CA ARG A 267 6.12 -4.16 -3.87
C ARG A 267 5.76 -4.28 -2.39
N VAL A 268 4.85 -3.44 -1.89
CA VAL A 268 4.34 -3.58 -0.51
C VAL A 268 3.55 -4.88 -0.36
N ARG A 269 2.70 -5.24 -1.34
CA ARG A 269 1.95 -6.50 -1.31
C ARG A 269 2.84 -7.74 -1.46
N GLU A 270 3.95 -7.65 -2.19
CA GLU A 270 4.94 -8.73 -2.24
C GLU A 270 5.57 -8.98 -0.86
N ALA A 271 5.88 -7.91 -0.13
CA ALA A 271 6.42 -8.00 1.23
C ALA A 271 5.37 -8.40 2.29
N PHE A 272 4.10 -8.06 2.06
CA PHE A 272 2.96 -8.28 2.95
C PHE A 272 1.72 -8.69 2.13
N PRO A 273 1.50 -9.99 1.88
CA PRO A 273 0.46 -10.47 0.96
C PRO A 273 -0.97 -9.99 1.24
N ASN A 274 -1.33 -9.78 2.51
CA ASN A 274 -2.64 -9.31 2.95
C ASN A 274 -2.67 -7.80 3.22
N ALA A 275 -1.76 -7.02 2.63
CA ALA A 275 -1.74 -5.58 2.83
C ALA A 275 -2.79 -4.86 1.99
N ASP A 276 -3.57 -4.00 2.65
CA ASP A 276 -4.40 -2.98 2.01
C ASP A 276 -3.62 -1.67 1.99
N VAL A 277 -3.23 -1.25 0.78
CA VAL A 277 -2.26 -0.17 0.57
C VAL A 277 -2.94 1.01 -0.10
N THR A 278 -2.95 2.16 0.58
CA THR A 278 -3.39 3.44 0.02
C THR A 278 -2.18 4.34 -0.19
N VAL A 279 -1.96 4.79 -1.43
CA VAL A 279 -0.86 5.69 -1.78
C VAL A 279 -1.40 7.02 -2.27
N ALA A 280 -1.00 8.11 -1.63
CA ALA A 280 -1.17 9.47 -2.09
C ALA A 280 0.15 10.01 -2.62
N ALA A 281 0.12 10.62 -3.80
CA ALA A 281 1.25 11.30 -4.41
C ALA A 281 0.96 12.81 -4.42
N ASN A 282 1.77 13.57 -3.70
CA ASN A 282 1.64 15.01 -3.56
C ASN A 282 2.64 15.70 -4.50
N PRO A 283 2.16 16.43 -5.51
CA PRO A 283 3.04 17.15 -6.42
C PRO A 283 3.71 18.33 -5.70
N VAL A 284 5.03 18.45 -5.79
CA VAL A 284 5.82 19.56 -5.22
C VAL A 284 6.65 20.26 -6.28
N ALA A 285 6.90 21.56 -6.06
CA ALA A 285 7.78 22.34 -6.91
C ALA A 285 9.24 21.95 -6.68
N LEU A 286 10.00 21.81 -7.76
CA LEU A 286 11.44 21.60 -7.68
C LEU A 286 12.20 22.89 -8.01
N ASP A 287 13.32 23.11 -7.33
CA ASP A 287 14.24 24.23 -7.62
C ASP A 287 14.86 24.10 -9.03
N SER A 288 14.93 22.88 -9.56
CA SER A 288 15.46 22.57 -10.90
C SER A 288 14.45 22.79 -12.04
N GLU A 289 13.24 23.27 -11.76
CA GLU A 289 12.25 23.55 -12.80
C GLU A 289 12.69 24.72 -13.67
N THR A 290 12.74 24.49 -14.98
CA THR A 290 12.99 25.54 -15.96
C THR A 290 11.82 26.53 -16.04
N VAL A 291 12.10 27.76 -16.47
CA VAL A 291 11.07 28.79 -16.73
C VAL A 291 10.03 28.25 -17.72
N LEU A 292 10.48 27.55 -18.77
CA LEU A 292 9.61 26.90 -19.75
C LEU A 292 8.61 25.93 -19.09
N GLN A 293 9.11 25.02 -18.24
CA GLN A 293 8.26 24.04 -17.54
C GLN A 293 7.26 24.73 -16.61
N LYS A 294 7.68 25.77 -15.88
CA LYS A 294 6.80 26.54 -15.00
C LYS A 294 5.68 27.22 -15.81
N THR A 295 6.04 27.90 -16.90
CA THR A 295 5.10 28.58 -17.80
C THR A 295 4.06 27.60 -18.37
N MET A 296 4.52 26.46 -18.92
CA MET A 296 3.64 25.41 -19.42
C MET A 296 2.70 24.85 -18.34
N LEU A 297 3.22 24.59 -17.13
CA LEU A 297 2.42 24.06 -16.02
C LEU A 297 1.34 25.06 -15.55
N ILE A 298 1.65 26.36 -15.52
CA ILE A 298 0.68 27.40 -15.13
C ILE A 298 -0.45 27.49 -16.16
N ALA A 299 -0.13 27.42 -17.46
CA ALA A 299 -1.13 27.40 -18.53
C ALA A 299 -1.99 26.13 -18.47
N ALA A 300 -1.39 24.95 -18.32
CA ALA A 300 -2.10 23.68 -18.22
C ALA A 300 -3.07 23.64 -17.03
N ARG A 301 -2.68 24.18 -15.86
CA ARG A 301 -3.56 24.30 -14.67
C ARG A 301 -4.78 25.20 -14.89
N ARG A 302 -4.77 26.01 -15.95
CA ARG A 302 -5.86 26.90 -16.36
C ARG A 302 -6.63 26.35 -17.55
N ASN A 303 -6.30 25.15 -18.02
CA ASN A 303 -6.85 24.57 -19.23
C ASN A 303 -6.64 25.47 -20.45
N LEU A 304 -5.49 26.15 -20.51
CA LEU A 304 -5.09 27.00 -21.62
C LEU A 304 -3.99 26.31 -22.42
N ALA A 305 -4.15 26.29 -23.74
CA ALA A 305 -3.14 25.81 -24.67
C ALA A 305 -2.21 26.98 -25.02
N ILE A 306 -0.91 26.78 -24.80
CA ILE A 306 0.11 27.71 -25.24
C ILE A 306 1.18 26.98 -26.05
N HIS A 307 1.77 27.68 -27.00
CA HIS A 307 2.86 27.19 -27.83
C HIS A 307 3.89 28.31 -28.09
N HIS A 308 5.00 27.97 -28.76
CA HIS A 308 6.16 28.86 -29.01
C HIS A 308 6.67 29.66 -27.79
N VAL A 309 6.72 29.02 -26.62
CA VAL A 309 7.22 29.68 -25.41
C VAL A 309 8.71 30.00 -25.56
N THR A 310 9.03 31.29 -25.55
CA THR A 310 10.40 31.80 -25.67
C THR A 310 10.82 32.44 -24.36
N VAL A 311 12.01 32.09 -23.88
CA VAL A 311 12.58 32.62 -22.64
C VAL A 311 13.89 33.32 -22.95
N GLN A 312 13.99 34.60 -22.60
CA GLN A 312 15.15 35.45 -22.87
C GLN A 312 15.63 36.16 -21.60
N GLN A 313 16.92 36.46 -21.54
CA GLN A 313 17.50 37.32 -20.49
C GLN A 313 18.00 38.62 -21.15
N ILE A 314 17.32 39.73 -20.90
CA ILE A 314 17.63 41.04 -21.50
C ILE A 314 18.07 42.00 -20.39
N LYS A 315 19.34 42.43 -20.42
CA LYS A 315 19.92 43.38 -19.45
C LYS A 315 19.68 42.99 -17.98
N GLY A 316 19.67 41.70 -17.67
CA GLY A 316 19.42 41.19 -16.32
C GLY A 316 17.95 41.02 -15.95
N ARG A 317 17.01 41.32 -16.86
CA ARG A 317 15.58 41.00 -16.73
C ARG A 317 15.24 39.74 -17.51
N LEU A 318 14.34 38.94 -16.95
CA LEU A 318 13.78 37.77 -17.62
C LEU A 318 12.59 38.23 -18.47
N ALA A 319 12.56 37.79 -19.73
CA ALA A 319 11.47 38.03 -20.67
C ALA A 319 10.90 36.67 -21.11
N VAL A 320 9.59 36.50 -21.00
CA VAL A 320 8.86 35.29 -21.41
C VAL A 320 7.78 35.69 -22.41
N SER A 321 7.85 35.17 -23.63
CA SER A 321 6.78 35.33 -24.63
C SER A 321 6.20 33.98 -25.02
N PHE A 322 4.92 33.95 -25.38
CA PHE A 322 4.23 32.73 -25.82
C PHE A 322 3.00 33.06 -26.67
N ASP A 323 2.60 32.11 -27.52
CA ASP A 323 1.33 32.14 -28.24
C ASP A 323 0.26 31.44 -27.39
N LEU A 324 -0.88 32.11 -27.18
CA LEU A 324 -2.05 31.61 -26.45
C LEU A 324 -3.16 31.29 -27.44
N GLU A 325 -3.58 30.02 -27.47
CA GLU A 325 -4.71 29.60 -28.28
C GLU A 325 -6.04 29.79 -27.53
N VAL A 326 -6.99 30.46 -28.17
CA VAL A 326 -8.36 30.68 -27.67
C VAL A 326 -9.40 30.34 -28.73
N ASP A 327 -10.66 30.13 -28.35
CA ASP A 327 -11.75 29.95 -29.32
C ASP A 327 -11.83 31.14 -30.29
N GLY A 328 -11.82 30.88 -31.61
CA GLY A 328 -11.90 31.92 -32.63
C GLY A 328 -13.22 32.71 -32.64
N ALA A 329 -14.28 32.18 -32.03
CA ALA A 329 -15.54 32.89 -31.83
C ALA A 329 -15.55 33.80 -30.58
N MET A 330 -14.51 33.73 -29.75
CA MET A 330 -14.41 34.51 -28.51
C MET A 330 -14.27 36.02 -28.80
N ALA A 331 -14.96 36.86 -28.01
CA ALA A 331 -14.78 38.29 -28.13
C ALA A 331 -13.36 38.69 -27.69
N LEU A 332 -12.75 39.64 -28.39
CA LEU A 332 -11.36 40.08 -28.11
C LEU A 332 -11.16 40.52 -26.66
N VAL A 333 -12.17 41.14 -26.04
CA VAL A 333 -12.09 41.56 -24.63
C VAL A 333 -11.93 40.37 -23.68
N ASP A 334 -12.64 39.27 -23.94
CA ASP A 334 -12.61 38.05 -23.11
C ASP A 334 -11.30 37.28 -23.33
N ALA A 335 -10.83 37.23 -24.59
CA ALA A 335 -9.53 36.66 -24.94
C ALA A 335 -8.39 37.44 -24.26
N HIS A 336 -8.44 38.77 -24.31
CA HIS A 336 -7.45 39.63 -23.66
C HIS A 336 -7.47 39.50 -22.13
N GLU A 337 -8.65 39.37 -21.51
CA GLU A 337 -8.74 39.11 -20.07
C GLU A 337 -8.14 37.75 -19.69
N THR A 338 -8.38 36.72 -20.51
CA THR A 338 -7.81 35.38 -20.33
C THR A 338 -6.28 35.42 -20.40
N ALA A 339 -5.73 36.08 -21.43
CA ALA A 339 -4.30 36.31 -21.58
C ALA A 339 -3.71 37.05 -20.37
N THR A 340 -4.32 38.16 -19.95
CA THR A 340 -3.89 38.95 -18.80
C THR A 340 -3.86 38.13 -17.50
N LYS A 341 -4.84 37.26 -17.28
CA LYS A 341 -4.88 36.35 -16.11
C LYS A 341 -3.73 35.34 -16.14
N LEU A 342 -3.40 34.80 -17.31
CA LEU A 342 -2.29 33.87 -17.49
C LEU A 342 -0.94 34.57 -17.27
N GLU A 343 -0.71 35.71 -17.92
CA GLU A 343 0.51 36.49 -17.75
C GLU A 343 0.76 36.86 -16.29
N ASN A 344 -0.27 37.35 -15.58
CA ASN A 344 -0.17 37.67 -14.16
C ASN A 344 0.12 36.45 -13.28
N ALA A 345 -0.35 35.26 -13.67
CA ALA A 345 -0.02 34.03 -12.96
C ALA A 345 1.46 33.65 -13.17
N ILE A 346 1.98 33.79 -14.39
CA ILE A 346 3.40 33.57 -14.71
C ILE A 346 4.29 34.55 -13.95
N ARG A 347 3.96 35.86 -13.96
CA ARG A 347 4.70 36.89 -13.21
C ARG A 347 4.77 36.56 -11.71
N ARG A 348 3.64 36.14 -11.11
CA ARG A 348 3.59 35.77 -9.69
C ARG A 348 4.43 34.55 -9.35
N GLU A 349 4.45 33.53 -10.20
CA GLU A 349 5.21 32.30 -9.95
C GLU A 349 6.72 32.51 -10.11
N LEU A 350 7.13 33.22 -11.16
CA LEU A 350 8.55 33.45 -11.44
C LEU A 350 9.18 34.48 -10.49
N GLY A 351 8.37 35.41 -9.96
CA GLY A 351 8.82 36.49 -9.08
C GLY A 351 9.74 37.50 -9.77
N GLY A 352 10.09 38.59 -9.09
CA GLY A 352 11.00 39.61 -9.64
C GLY A 352 10.40 40.48 -10.75
N ASP A 353 11.27 41.22 -11.44
CA ASP A 353 10.94 42.11 -12.56
C ASP A 353 10.98 41.32 -13.88
N VAL A 354 9.92 40.54 -14.14
CA VAL A 354 9.79 39.67 -15.32
C VAL A 354 8.83 40.30 -16.32
N GLU A 355 9.30 40.45 -17.55
CA GLU A 355 8.49 40.82 -18.70
C GLU A 355 7.78 39.58 -19.23
N VAL A 356 6.46 39.65 -19.35
CA VAL A 356 5.64 38.54 -19.86
C VAL A 356 4.72 39.11 -20.92
N GLU A 357 4.80 38.58 -22.13
CA GLU A 357 3.97 39.01 -23.25
C GLU A 357 3.29 37.80 -23.90
N SER A 358 2.05 37.97 -24.33
CA SER A 358 1.29 36.93 -25.01
C SER A 358 0.85 37.41 -26.39
N HIS A 359 0.81 36.47 -27.34
CA HIS A 359 0.16 36.65 -28.63
C HIS A 359 -1.08 35.76 -28.68
N ILE A 360 -2.24 36.35 -28.95
CA ILE A 360 -3.52 35.62 -28.95
C ILE A 360 -3.78 35.10 -30.36
N GLU A 361 -3.96 33.80 -30.48
CA GLU A 361 -4.26 33.11 -31.74
C GLU A 361 -5.56 32.31 -31.61
N PRO A 362 -6.37 32.22 -32.67
CA PRO A 362 -7.53 31.34 -32.68
C PRO A 362 -7.06 29.88 -32.71
N GLN A 363 -7.65 29.05 -31.87
CA GLN A 363 -7.41 27.61 -31.85
C GLN A 363 -7.85 27.02 -33.21
N PRO A 364 -7.02 26.20 -33.88
CA PRO A 364 -7.38 25.63 -35.16
C PRO A 364 -8.62 24.72 -35.05
N GLU A 365 -9.59 24.84 -35.96
CA GLU A 365 -10.76 23.97 -36.02
C GLU A 365 -10.33 22.50 -36.25
N HIS A 366 -10.81 21.60 -35.40
CA HIS A 366 -10.23 20.25 -35.25
C HIS A 366 -10.65 19.22 -36.32
N LEU A 367 -11.51 19.59 -37.29
CA LEU A 367 -11.89 18.68 -38.37
C LEU A 367 -11.92 19.39 -39.72
N LEU A 368 -10.86 19.21 -40.50
CA LEU A 368 -10.85 19.59 -41.91
C LEU A 368 -11.28 18.38 -42.74
N GLU A 369 -12.51 18.39 -43.23
CA GLU A 369 -12.96 17.38 -44.20
C GLU A 369 -12.23 17.58 -45.54
N GLY A 370 -11.74 16.48 -46.12
CA GLY A 370 -10.96 16.54 -47.34
C GLY A 370 -10.96 15.24 -48.14
N ASN A 371 -10.65 15.37 -49.42
CA ASN A 371 -10.51 14.27 -50.36
C ASN A 371 -9.07 14.18 -50.88
N GLU A 372 -8.72 13.07 -51.55
CA GLU A 372 -7.48 13.06 -52.33
C GLU A 372 -7.52 14.14 -53.41
N ALA A 373 -6.39 14.81 -53.62
CA ALA A 373 -6.28 15.80 -54.68
C ALA A 373 -6.41 15.13 -56.07
N SER A 374 -6.83 15.90 -57.07
CA SER A 374 -6.96 15.38 -58.43
C SER A 374 -5.63 14.76 -58.92
N ALA A 375 -5.69 13.67 -59.69
CA ALA A 375 -4.49 12.98 -60.17
C ALA A 375 -3.50 13.92 -60.90
N LYS A 376 -4.03 14.93 -61.60
CA LYS A 376 -3.23 15.97 -62.28
C LYS A 376 -2.48 16.86 -61.29
N GLU A 377 -3.17 17.33 -60.25
CA GLU A 377 -2.59 18.17 -59.21
C GLU A 377 -1.59 17.41 -58.36
N ALA A 378 -1.94 16.18 -57.97
CA ALA A 378 -1.07 15.28 -57.23
C ALA A 378 0.25 15.03 -58.00
N ALA A 379 0.18 14.77 -59.31
CA ALA A 379 1.36 14.58 -60.15
C ALA A 379 2.21 15.86 -60.28
N ALA A 380 1.57 17.03 -60.42
CA ALA A 380 2.26 18.31 -60.55
C ALA A 380 3.05 18.68 -59.28
N VAL A 381 2.40 18.56 -58.12
CA VAL A 381 3.00 18.83 -56.80
C VAL A 381 4.10 17.82 -56.49
N THR A 382 3.86 16.52 -56.73
CA THR A 382 4.88 15.46 -56.53
C THR A 382 6.13 15.71 -57.37
N LYS A 383 5.96 16.12 -58.63
CA LYS A 383 7.09 16.44 -59.50
C LYS A 383 7.89 17.63 -58.97
N ALA A 384 7.22 18.67 -58.48
CA ALA A 384 7.88 19.84 -57.92
C ALA A 384 8.62 19.52 -56.62
N LEU A 385 7.98 18.78 -55.71
CA LEU A 385 8.57 18.29 -54.47
C LEU A 385 9.85 17.50 -54.75
N THR A 386 9.81 16.56 -55.70
CA THR A 386 10.98 15.75 -56.10
C THR A 386 12.12 16.62 -56.64
N LEU A 387 11.81 17.65 -57.43
CA LEU A 387 12.83 18.57 -57.97
C LEU A 387 13.46 19.45 -56.90
N LEU A 388 12.69 19.89 -55.90
CA LEU A 388 13.19 20.67 -54.77
C LEU A 388 14.06 19.83 -53.86
N ALA A 389 13.62 18.61 -53.56
CA ALA A 389 14.37 17.66 -52.75
C ALA A 389 15.68 17.23 -53.42
N ALA A 390 15.71 17.05 -54.75
CA ALA A 390 16.94 16.73 -55.48
C ALA A 390 18.03 17.81 -55.39
N LYS A 391 17.68 19.05 -55.00
CA LYS A 391 18.65 20.13 -54.75
C LYS A 391 19.26 20.06 -53.35
N GLN A 392 18.65 19.30 -52.43
CA GLN A 392 19.13 19.17 -51.05
C GLN A 392 20.11 18.02 -50.94
N LYS A 393 21.38 18.33 -50.67
CA LYS A 393 22.46 17.32 -50.62
C LYS A 393 22.33 16.34 -49.45
N ARG A 394 21.67 16.76 -48.37
CA ARG A 394 21.49 15.97 -47.14
C ARG A 394 20.29 15.03 -47.19
N LEU A 395 19.34 15.30 -48.07
CA LEU A 395 18.15 14.46 -48.23
C LEU A 395 18.51 13.28 -49.13
N SER A 396 18.39 12.07 -48.58
CA SER A 396 18.73 10.84 -49.30
C SER A 396 17.55 10.26 -50.09
N GLN A 397 16.33 10.32 -49.53
CA GLN A 397 15.15 9.75 -50.16
C GLN A 397 13.86 10.50 -49.79
N LEU A 398 12.90 10.54 -50.72
CA LEU A 398 11.50 10.91 -50.50
C LEU A 398 10.58 9.70 -50.71
N HIS A 399 9.54 9.56 -49.89
CA HIS A 399 8.53 8.52 -50.04
C HIS A 399 7.19 8.86 -49.35
N ASN A 400 6.16 8.01 -49.53
CA ASN A 400 4.82 8.14 -48.93
C ASN A 400 4.20 9.55 -49.11
N ILE A 401 4.27 10.07 -50.34
CA ILE A 401 3.74 11.39 -50.69
C ILE A 401 2.22 11.30 -50.80
N ARG A 402 1.51 12.09 -50.00
CA ARG A 402 0.05 12.16 -49.96
C ARG A 402 -0.38 13.61 -50.12
N ILE A 403 -1.28 13.86 -51.05
CA ILE A 403 -1.75 15.22 -51.37
C ILE A 403 -3.26 15.21 -51.25
N ARG A 404 -3.77 16.05 -50.34
CA ARG A 404 -5.20 16.12 -50.00
C ARG A 404 -5.71 17.52 -50.26
N GLN A 405 -6.95 17.61 -50.73
CA GLN A 405 -7.66 18.86 -50.92
C GLN A 405 -8.74 18.98 -49.85
N THR A 406 -8.74 20.09 -49.13
CA THR A 406 -9.82 20.52 -48.24
C THR A 406 -10.46 21.80 -48.77
N ASP A 407 -11.51 22.26 -48.10
CA ASP A 407 -12.10 23.60 -48.28
C ASP A 407 -11.11 24.74 -48.02
N GLN A 408 -10.15 24.54 -47.12
CA GLN A 408 -9.11 25.52 -46.76
C GLN A 408 -7.84 25.45 -47.62
N GLY A 409 -7.73 24.50 -48.55
CA GLY A 409 -6.63 24.41 -49.50
C GLY A 409 -6.01 23.02 -49.62
N VAL A 410 -4.81 22.94 -50.21
CA VAL A 410 -4.08 21.69 -50.41
C VAL A 410 -3.14 21.42 -49.24
N PHE A 411 -3.18 20.19 -48.73
CA PHE A 411 -2.26 19.68 -47.72
C PHE A 411 -1.34 18.64 -48.36
N VAL A 412 -0.03 18.86 -48.23
CA VAL A 412 1.00 17.95 -48.76
C VAL A 412 1.70 17.28 -47.59
N HIS A 413 1.64 15.95 -47.54
CA HIS A 413 2.39 15.15 -46.58
C HIS A 413 3.43 14.31 -47.32
N TYR A 414 4.64 14.22 -46.79
CA TYR A 414 5.65 13.33 -47.32
C TYR A 414 6.62 12.88 -46.24
N HIS A 415 7.29 11.77 -46.49
CA HIS A 415 8.37 11.29 -45.65
C HIS A 415 9.70 11.55 -46.36
N CYS A 416 10.73 11.90 -45.60
CA CYS A 416 12.06 12.21 -46.10
C CYS A 416 13.12 11.53 -45.22
N ILE A 417 14.18 11.01 -45.83
CA ILE A 417 15.23 10.27 -45.14
C ILE A 417 16.51 11.12 -45.08
N PHE A 418 17.07 11.25 -43.89
CA PHE A 418 18.33 11.95 -43.60
C PHE A 418 19.36 11.01 -42.97
N ALA A 419 20.62 11.41 -42.88
CA ALA A 419 21.61 10.62 -42.15
C ALA A 419 21.29 10.65 -40.65
N GLY A 420 21.51 9.55 -39.93
CA GLY A 420 21.26 9.50 -38.48
C GLY A 420 22.15 10.42 -37.64
N GLU A 421 23.17 11.01 -38.26
CA GLU A 421 24.13 11.95 -37.67
C GLU A 421 23.75 13.41 -37.96
N ASP A 422 22.79 13.67 -38.85
CA ASP A 422 22.34 15.04 -39.14
C ASP A 422 21.67 15.65 -37.89
N THR A 423 21.95 16.94 -37.67
CA THR A 423 21.28 17.69 -36.60
C THR A 423 19.84 18.00 -36.98
N ILE A 424 18.96 18.16 -35.98
CA ILE A 424 17.57 18.54 -36.24
C ILE A 424 17.48 19.92 -36.90
N ASP A 425 18.38 20.86 -36.58
CA ASP A 425 18.44 22.17 -37.24
C ASP A 425 18.77 22.04 -38.74
N ASP A 426 19.73 21.18 -39.09
CA ASP A 426 20.08 20.92 -40.50
C ASP A 426 18.93 20.26 -41.27
N VAL A 427 18.22 19.33 -40.62
CA VAL A 427 17.03 18.66 -41.17
C VAL A 427 15.92 19.70 -41.40
N HIS A 428 15.64 20.54 -40.41
CA HIS A 428 14.65 21.61 -40.51
C HIS A 428 14.99 22.59 -41.62
N ALA A 429 16.23 23.08 -41.71
CA ALA A 429 16.64 24.00 -42.77
C ALA A 429 16.42 23.40 -44.19
N CYS A 430 16.64 22.09 -44.36
CA CYS A 430 16.35 21.41 -45.62
C CYS A 430 14.83 21.31 -45.89
N VAL A 431 14.05 20.93 -44.88
CA VAL A 431 12.58 20.82 -44.97
C VAL A 431 11.95 22.18 -45.26
N ASP A 432 12.36 23.24 -44.55
CA ASP A 432 11.85 24.60 -44.72
C ASP A 432 12.11 25.12 -46.14
N HIS A 433 13.28 24.81 -46.73
CA HIS A 433 13.55 25.18 -48.11
C HIS A 433 12.62 24.49 -49.11
N ILE A 434 12.28 23.22 -48.85
CA ILE A 434 11.35 22.46 -49.68
C ILE A 434 9.92 22.99 -49.50
N GLU A 435 9.50 23.25 -48.27
CA GLU A 435 8.19 23.80 -47.93
C GLU A 435 7.97 25.17 -48.57
N ASN A 436 8.89 26.12 -48.34
CA ASN A 436 8.82 27.46 -48.91
C ASN A 436 8.81 27.40 -50.44
N GLY A 437 9.69 26.59 -51.05
CA GLY A 437 9.73 26.45 -52.51
C GLY A 437 8.46 25.81 -53.11
N LEU A 438 7.76 24.96 -52.36
CA LEU A 438 6.46 24.40 -52.75
C LEU A 438 5.35 25.45 -52.65
N GLN A 439 5.28 26.18 -51.54
CA GLN A 439 4.28 27.21 -51.30
C GLN A 439 4.41 28.38 -52.29
N GLU A 440 5.65 28.79 -52.62
CA GLU A 440 5.90 29.79 -53.67
C GLU A 440 5.37 29.35 -55.05
N LYS A 441 5.48 28.06 -55.36
CA LYS A 441 5.09 27.51 -56.66
C LYS A 441 3.60 27.17 -56.76
N PHE A 442 2.97 26.80 -55.64
CA PHE A 442 1.57 26.44 -55.54
C PHE A 442 0.92 27.22 -54.40
N PRO A 443 0.41 28.42 -54.66
CA PRO A 443 -0.17 29.30 -53.64
C PRO A 443 -1.42 28.71 -52.95
N ASN A 444 -2.03 27.67 -53.54
CA ASN A 444 -3.17 26.96 -52.97
C ASN A 444 -2.76 25.87 -51.95
N ILE A 445 -1.46 25.59 -51.79
CA ILE A 445 -0.96 24.73 -50.71
C ILE A 445 -1.06 25.49 -49.40
N ARG A 446 -1.92 25.00 -48.52
CA ARG A 446 -2.16 25.58 -47.19
C ARG A 446 -1.08 25.18 -46.18
N ARG A 447 -0.61 23.93 -46.27
CA ARG A 447 0.40 23.39 -45.35
C ARG A 447 1.19 22.26 -46.01
N VAL A 448 2.50 22.24 -45.75
CA VAL A 448 3.39 21.13 -46.12
C VAL A 448 3.87 20.48 -44.82
N ILE A 449 3.78 19.15 -44.74
CA ILE A 449 4.14 18.40 -43.53
C ILE A 449 5.15 17.33 -43.93
N ALA A 450 6.38 17.52 -43.49
CA ALA A 450 7.46 16.57 -43.67
C ALA A 450 7.61 15.69 -42.42
N HIS A 451 7.68 14.38 -42.61
CA HIS A 451 8.13 13.45 -41.59
C HIS A 451 9.58 13.05 -41.89
N ALA A 452 10.52 13.50 -41.07
CA ALA A 452 11.94 13.18 -41.23
C ALA A 452 12.27 11.85 -40.51
N GLU A 453 12.91 10.94 -41.24
CA GLU A 453 13.31 9.61 -40.76
C GLU A 453 14.83 9.44 -40.86
N PRO A 454 15.49 8.79 -39.88
CA PRO A 454 16.91 8.49 -39.97
C PRO A 454 17.17 7.26 -40.86
N ALA A 455 18.21 7.33 -41.70
CA ALA A 455 18.64 6.20 -42.51
C ALA A 455 19.02 4.98 -41.65
N GLY A 456 18.50 3.80 -41.99
CA GLY A 456 18.90 2.53 -41.37
C GLY A 456 18.05 2.04 -40.19
N ARG A 457 17.05 2.80 -39.71
CA ARG A 457 15.97 2.24 -38.87
C ARG A 457 14.81 1.82 -39.78
N ALA A 458 14.68 0.51 -40.00
CA ALA A 458 13.51 -0.06 -40.67
C ALA A 458 12.23 0.37 -39.93
N ARG A 459 11.17 0.65 -40.70
CA ARG A 459 9.87 1.10 -40.18
C ARG A 459 9.32 0.14 -39.12
N HIS A 460 8.76 0.71 -38.05
CA HIS A 460 7.60 0.11 -37.41
C HIS A 460 6.43 0.28 -38.41
N GLU A 461 6.11 -0.78 -39.15
CA GLU A 461 4.80 -0.89 -39.77
C GLU A 461 3.78 -1.01 -38.63
N LEU A 462 2.93 0.02 -38.49
CA LEU A 462 1.71 0.00 -37.69
C LEU A 462 0.55 -0.51 -38.53
#